data_AF-A0ABD3E111-F1
#
_entry.id   AF-A0ABD3E111-F1
#
_cell.length_a   1.000
_cell.length_b   1.000
_cell.length_c   1.000
_cell.angle_alpha   90.00
_cell.angle_beta   90.00
_cell.angle_gamma   90.00
#
_symmetry.space_group_name_H-M   'P 1'
#
loop_
_entity.id
_entity.type
_entity.pdbx_description
1 polymer ?
#
loop_
_entity_poly.entity_id
_entity_poly.type
_entity_poly.pdbx_seq_one_letter_code
_entity_poly.pdbx_strand_id
1 'polypeptide(L)' 'MSRDHELNEAVEKALGEVIEKGAKLRAEPVSANKFKVKDGFDNHVVDMSDNSCTCREFEIMLIPCMHAAAELG' A
#
# COMPACT_ATOMS: atom_id res chain seq x y z
N MET A 1 9.94 -8.16 -28.42
CA MET A 1 9.51 -8.20 -27.02
C MET A 1 8.07 -7.71 -26.99
N SER A 2 7.18 -8.43 -26.31
CA SER A 2 5.73 -8.20 -26.39
C SER A 2 5.32 -7.14 -25.37
N ARG A 3 4.43 -6.22 -25.76
CA ARG A 3 3.95 -5.10 -24.93
C ARG A 3 3.41 -5.54 -23.56
N ASP A 4 2.89 -6.76 -23.46
CA ASP A 4 2.35 -7.33 -22.22
C ASP A 4 3.44 -7.67 -21.19
N HIS A 5 4.68 -7.94 -21.63
CA HIS A 5 5.79 -8.21 -20.73
C HIS A 5 6.26 -6.93 -20.03
N GLU A 6 6.39 -5.84 -20.79
CA GLU A 6 6.88 -4.55 -20.29
C GLU A 6 5.90 -3.90 -19.30
N LEU A 7 4.59 -4.09 -19.48
CA LEU A 7 3.56 -3.63 -18.55
C LEU A 7 3.62 -4.36 -17.20
N ASN A 8 3.92 -5.66 -17.22
CA ASN A 8 4.00 -6.46 -16.00
C ASN A 8 5.25 -6.11 -15.18
N GLU A 9 6.40 -5.92 -15.83
CA GLU A 9 7.65 -5.53 -15.15
C GLU A 9 7.52 -4.17 -14.43
N ALA A 10 6.84 -3.21 -15.06
CA ALA A 10 6.61 -1.90 -14.46
C ALA A 10 5.71 -1.99 -13.21
N VAL A 11 4.67 -2.82 -13.25
CA VAL A 11 3.76 -3.06 -12.12
C VAL A 11 4.48 -3.80 -10.99
N GLU A 12 5.23 -4.85 -11.31
CA GLU A 12 6.02 -5.62 -10.33
C GLU A 12 7.06 -4.73 -9.64
N LYS A 13 7.74 -3.87 -10.39
CA LYS A 13 8.68 -2.90 -9.84
C LYS A 13 7.98 -1.89 -8.91
N ALA A 14 6.86 -1.30 -9.36
CA ALA A 14 6.11 -0.34 -8.54
C ALA A 14 5.62 -0.99 -7.24
N LEU A 15 5.15 -2.24 -7.30
CA LEU A 15 4.73 -2.99 -6.12
C LEU A 15 5.90 -3.24 -5.17
N GLY A 16 7.07 -3.62 -5.69
CA GLY A 16 8.29 -3.78 -4.90
C GLY A 16 8.68 -2.50 -4.14
N GLU A 17 8.70 -1.36 -4.83
CA GLU A 17 9.02 -0.06 -4.23
C GLU A 17 8.03 0.34 -3.13
N VAL A 18 6.75 0.05 -3.32
CA VAL A 18 5.69 0.30 -2.34
C VAL A 18 5.87 -0.58 -1.10
N ILE A 19 6.19 -1.87 -1.28
CA ILE A 19 6.45 -2.81 -0.17
C ILE A 19 7.69 -2.39 0.61
N GLU A 20 8.78 -2.02 -0.04
CA GLU A 20 10.01 -1.56 0.63
C GLU A 20 9.79 -0.27 1.44
N LYS A 21 8.91 0.62 0.97
CA LYS A 21 8.51 1.81 1.72
C LYS A 21 7.62 1.45 2.91
N GLY A 22 6.63 0.58 2.69
CA GLY A 22 5.70 0.11 3.72
C GLY A 22 6.40 -0.62 4.87
N ALA A 23 7.42 -1.43 4.58
CA ALA A 23 8.20 -2.16 5.59
C ALA A 23 8.91 -1.25 6.62
N LYS A 24 9.06 0.04 6.34
CA LYS A 24 9.65 1.03 7.26
C LYS A 24 8.61 1.68 8.17
N LEU A 25 7.33 1.48 7.89
CA LEU A 25 6.22 2.05 8.63
C LEU A 25 5.73 1.06 9.70
N ARG A 26 5.11 1.60 10.74
CA ARG A 26 4.48 0.79 11.79
C ARG A 26 2.97 0.79 11.59
N ALA A 27 2.43 -0.35 11.19
CA ALA A 27 0.99 -0.60 11.17
C ALA A 27 0.54 -1.11 12.54
N GLU A 28 -0.52 -0.50 13.08
CA GLU A 28 -1.17 -0.92 14.31
C GLU A 28 -2.60 -1.39 13.99
N PRO A 29 -3.00 -2.62 14.33
CA PRO A 29 -4.35 -3.10 14.06
C PRO A 29 -5.37 -2.31 14.88
N VAL A 30 -6.41 -1.82 14.22
CA VAL A 30 -7.57 -1.15 14.83
C VAL A 30 -8.76 -2.10 14.88
N SER A 31 -8.92 -2.94 13.86
CA SER A 31 -9.95 -3.99 13.75
C SER A 31 -9.47 -5.07 12.79
N ALA A 32 -10.25 -6.14 12.58
CA ALA A 32 -9.85 -7.31 11.76
C ALA A 32 -9.22 -6.96 10.40
N ASN A 33 -9.75 -5.93 9.73
CA ASN A 33 -9.30 -5.50 8.39
C ASN A 33 -8.87 -4.03 8.34
N LYS A 34 -8.72 -3.38 9.51
CA LYS A 34 -8.39 -1.95 9.59
C LYS A 34 -7.10 -1.73 10.35
N PHE A 35 -6.20 -0.96 9.77
CA PHE A 35 -4.88 -0.70 10.32
C PHE A 35 -4.64 0.80 10.37
N LYS A 36 -4.05 1.27 11.47
CA LYS A 36 -3.58 2.64 11.62
C LYS A 36 -2.08 2.64 11.39
N VAL A 37 -1.63 3.39 10.40
CA VAL A 37 -0.23 3.48 10.02
C VAL A 37 0.26 4.88 10.33
N LYS A 38 1.36 4.99 11.07
CA LYS A 38 2.01 6.27 11.35
C LYS A 38 3.04 6.59 10.29
N ASP A 39 2.89 7.73 9.64
CA ASP A 39 3.81 8.25 8.63
C ASP A 39 4.24 9.66 9.01
N GLY A 40 5.45 9.78 9.59
CA GLY A 40 5.91 11.04 10.18
C GLY A 40 4.98 11.54 11.30
N PHE A 41 4.33 12.68 11.05
CA PHE A 41 3.36 13.29 11.98
C PHE A 41 1.91 12.93 11.66
N ASP A 42 1.66 12.35 10.48
CA ASP A 42 0.35 11.99 10.00
C ASP A 42 0.01 10.55 10.41
N ASN A 43 -1.28 10.30 10.58
CA ASN A 43 -1.81 8.96 10.80
C ASN A 43 -2.76 8.63 9.66
N HIS A 44 -2.50 7.51 9.01
CA HIS A 44 -3.34 6.98 7.95
C HIS A 44 -4.11 5.77 8.45
N VAL A 45 -5.34 5.62 7.98
CA VAL A 45 -6.15 4.43 8.25
C VAL A 45 -6.32 3.69 6.95
N VAL A 46 -5.90 2.43 6.93
CA VAL A 46 -6.08 1.49 5.83
C VAL A 46 -7.27 0.60 6.16
N ASP A 47 -8.14 0.35 5.19
CA ASP A 47 -9.18 -0.67 5.22
C ASP A 47 -8.96 -1.66 4.08
N MET A 48 -8.50 -2.86 4.44
CA MET A 48 -8.23 -3.95 3.50
C MET A 48 -9.49 -4.60 2.95
N SER A 49 -10.66 -4.34 3.54
CA SER A 49 -11.95 -4.84 3.02
C SER A 49 -12.45 -4.04 1.83
N ASP A 50 -12.09 -2.75 1.81
CA ASP A 50 -12.56 -1.76 0.84
C ASP A 50 -11.43 -1.29 -0.08
N ASN A 51 -10.22 -1.85 0.07
CA ASN A 51 -9.01 -1.44 -0.65
C ASN A 51 -8.78 0.07 -0.56
N SER A 52 -9.05 0.65 0.62
CA SER A 52 -9.02 2.08 0.83
C SER A 52 -7.99 2.50 1.88
N CYS A 53 -7.50 3.72 1.74
CA CYS A 53 -6.59 4.33 2.70
C CYS A 53 -6.90 5.82 2.76
N THR A 54 -6.79 6.43 3.94
CA THR A 54 -7.04 7.88 4.07
C THR A 54 -6.06 8.75 3.26
N CYS A 55 -4.94 8.22 2.76
CA CYS A 55 -4.09 8.89 1.78
C CYS A 55 -4.68 8.93 0.35
N ARG A 56 -5.75 8.16 0.10
CA ARG A 56 -6.48 7.97 -1.18
C ARG A 56 -5.70 7.31 -2.32
N GLU A 57 -4.40 7.12 -2.19
CA GLU A 57 -3.60 6.48 -3.25
C GLU A 57 -4.06 5.05 -3.54
N PHE A 58 -4.47 4.30 -2.51
CA PHE A 58 -4.96 2.92 -2.69
C PHE A 58 -6.20 2.89 -3.60
N GLU A 59 -7.15 3.80 -3.36
CA GLU A 59 -8.39 3.92 -4.14
C GLU A 59 -8.15 4.42 -5.56
N ILE A 60 -7.22 5.37 -5.73
CA ILE A 60 -6.96 6.04 -7.02
C ILE A 60 -6.11 5.16 -7.94
N MET A 61 -5.04 4.58 -7.40
CA MET A 61 -4.06 3.84 -8.18
C MET A 61 -4.51 2.39 -8.41
N LEU A 62 -5.52 1.91 -7.67
CA LEU A 62 -5.99 0.53 -7.67
C LEU A 62 -4.88 -0.50 -7.38
N ILE A 63 -3.83 -0.05 -6.72
CA ILE A 63 -2.73 -0.83 -6.16
C ILE A 63 -2.55 -0.40 -4.70
N PRO A 64 -2.03 -1.27 -3.81
CA PRO A 64 -1.74 -0.88 -2.43
C PRO A 64 -0.90 0.39 -2.39
N CYS A 65 -1.24 1.34 -1.52
CA CYS A 65 -0.33 2.42 -1.17
C CYS A 65 0.75 1.92 -0.21
N MET A 66 1.78 2.72 0.06
CA MET A 66 2.84 2.30 0.99
C MET A 66 2.31 2.06 2.41
N HIS A 67 1.22 2.74 2.81
CA HIS A 67 0.58 2.49 4.10
C HIS A 67 -0.11 1.12 4.12
N ALA A 68 -0.80 0.73 3.04
CA ALA A 68 -1.36 -0.60 2.93
C ALA A 68 -0.26 -1.67 2.90
N ALA A 69 0.81 -1.43 2.13
CA ALA A 69 1.93 -2.38 2.13
C ALA A 69 2.66 -2.50 3.49
N ALA A 70 2.45 -1.58 4.43
CA ALA A 70 2.98 -1.71 5.79
C ALA A 70 2.36 -2.87 6.58
N GLU A 71 1.18 -3.37 6.19
CA GLU A 71 0.59 -4.58 6.78
C GLU A 71 1.02 -5.89 6.10
N LEU A 72 1.75 -5.80 4.98
CA LEU A 72 2.24 -6.94 4.19
C LEU A 72 3.68 -7.36 4.56
N GLY A 73 4.36 -6.62 5.44
CA GLY A 73 5.76 -6.80 5.83
C GLY A 73 5.96 -7.55 7.14
#